data_AF-A0A812H645-F1
#
_entry.id   AF-A0A812H645-F1
#
_cell.length_a   1.000
_cell.length_b   1.000
_cell.length_c   1.000
_cell.angle_alpha   90.00
_cell.angle_beta   90.00
_cell.angle_gamma   90.00
#
_symmetry.space_group_name_H-M   'P 1'
#
loop_
_entity.id
_entity.type
_entity.pdbx_description
1 polymer ?
#
loop_
_entity_poly.entity_id
_entity_poly.type
_entity_poly.pdbx_seq_one_letter_code
_entity_poly.pdbx_strand_id
1 'polypeptide(L)'
;FEGSTGGYMSRSTRERHAITWTAKGQAKFEMPTGGFAIMKKEQCIALGKQLRKMKIENYKIYRLKKDGTVIFMHPADGVFPEKVNKGRVQVNGRPFTIRGNPQQSELKFTKYQGKGYEADPLTTMFVKARVMAFADVPNLFALPQPNMDELVPAEE
;
A
#
# COMPACT_ATOMS: atom_id res chain seq x y z
N PHE A 1 1.31 -37.94 5.10
CA PHE A 1 1.89 -37.11 6.18
C PHE A 1 1.02 -37.31 7.41
N GLU A 2 1.61 -37.52 8.60
CA GLU A 2 0.93 -38.06 9.79
C GLU A 2 0.48 -37.02 10.84
N GLY A 3 0.69 -35.73 10.58
CA GLY A 3 0.22 -34.63 11.45
C GLY A 3 1.35 -33.85 12.13
N SER A 4 1.09 -32.60 12.51
CA SER A 4 2.06 -31.71 13.16
C SER A 4 1.38 -30.79 14.17
N THR A 5 2.08 -30.49 15.27
CA THR A 5 1.66 -29.59 16.35
C THR A 5 1.64 -28.11 15.94
N GLY A 6 2.28 -27.75 14.83
CA GLY A 6 2.26 -26.38 14.25
C GLY A 6 1.00 -26.05 13.44
N GLY A 7 -0.03 -26.90 13.54
CA GLY A 7 -1.26 -26.81 12.76
C GLY A 7 -2.23 -25.70 13.19
N TYR A 8 -3.47 -25.84 12.71
CA TYR A 8 -4.52 -24.84 12.89
C TYR A 8 -4.95 -24.67 14.36
N MET A 9 -4.91 -23.44 14.87
CA MET A 9 -5.46 -23.07 16.18
C MET A 9 -6.79 -22.33 16.04
N SER A 10 -7.73 -22.55 16.97
CA SER A 10 -9.12 -22.02 16.98
C SER A 10 -9.24 -20.51 16.70
N ARG A 11 -8.23 -19.71 17.09
CA ARG A 11 -8.14 -18.25 16.85
C ARG A 11 -8.04 -17.87 15.36
N SER A 12 -7.80 -18.83 14.46
CA SER A 12 -7.72 -18.65 13.00
C SER A 12 -9.08 -18.78 12.27
N THR A 13 -10.20 -18.78 13.00
CA THR A 13 -11.55 -19.01 12.46
C THR A 13 -12.03 -18.03 11.39
N ARG A 14 -11.37 -16.88 11.19
CA ARG A 14 -11.88 -15.82 10.32
C ARG A 14 -11.60 -16.01 8.83
N GLU A 15 -10.42 -16.53 8.45
CA GLU A 15 -10.03 -16.67 7.04
C GLU A 15 -9.12 -17.89 6.85
N ARG A 16 -9.58 -18.85 6.05
CA ARG A 16 -8.78 -20.03 5.67
C ARG A 16 -8.16 -19.80 4.31
N HIS A 17 -6.96 -20.33 4.06
CA HIS A 17 -6.34 -20.24 2.74
C HIS A 17 -5.97 -21.63 2.24
N ALA A 18 -6.12 -21.82 0.94
CA ALA A 18 -5.74 -23.05 0.25
C ALA A 18 -4.82 -22.71 -0.91
N ILE A 19 -3.89 -23.61 -1.21
CA ILE A 19 -3.03 -23.52 -2.38
C ILE A 19 -3.13 -24.82 -3.15
N THR A 20 -3.28 -24.72 -4.46
CA THR A 20 -3.33 -25.87 -5.37
C THR A 20 -2.24 -25.71 -6.41
N TRP A 21 -1.50 -26.77 -6.73
CA TRP A 21 -0.53 -26.79 -7.80
C TRP A 21 -0.61 -28.15 -8.50
N THR A 22 -0.10 -28.23 -9.73
CA THR A 22 -0.04 -29.50 -10.47
C THR A 22 1.42 -29.80 -10.79
N ALA A 23 1.92 -30.94 -10.31
CA ALA A 23 3.29 -31.40 -10.53
C ALA A 23 3.30 -32.62 -11.46
N LYS A 24 4.30 -32.72 -12.34
CA LYS A 24 4.45 -33.86 -13.26
C LYS A 24 5.05 -35.11 -12.60
N GLY A 25 5.61 -34.97 -11.40
CA GLY A 25 6.26 -36.06 -10.67
C GLY A 25 6.18 -35.85 -9.16
N GLN A 26 6.53 -36.89 -8.41
CA GLN A 26 6.60 -36.83 -6.95
C GLN A 26 7.89 -36.11 -6.53
N ALA A 27 7.74 -34.99 -5.83
CA ALA A 27 8.85 -34.24 -5.26
C ALA A 27 8.67 -34.14 -3.74
N LYS A 28 9.75 -34.34 -2.98
CA LYS A 28 9.76 -34.07 -1.54
C LYS A 28 9.86 -32.56 -1.35
N PHE A 29 8.96 -31.99 -0.56
CA PHE A 29 8.99 -30.58 -0.20
C PHE A 29 8.72 -30.41 1.30
N GLU A 30 9.30 -29.35 1.85
CA GLU A 30 9.10 -28.98 3.24
C GLU A 30 7.84 -28.11 3.36
N MET A 31 7.03 -28.39 4.36
CA MET A 31 5.86 -27.57 4.65
C MET A 31 6.28 -26.32 5.44
N PRO A 32 5.72 -25.12 5.15
CA PRO A 32 6.12 -23.87 5.81
C PRO A 32 5.91 -23.84 7.33
N THR A 33 5.03 -24.70 7.85
CA THR A 33 4.71 -24.84 9.27
C THR A 33 5.40 -26.02 9.93
N GLY A 34 6.23 -26.77 9.20
CA GLY A 34 6.64 -28.11 9.58
C GLY A 34 5.42 -29.04 9.60
N GLY A 35 5.23 -29.84 8.55
CA GLY A 35 4.09 -30.76 8.41
C GLY A 35 2.75 -30.19 7.91
N PHE A 36 1.68 -31.00 7.96
CA PHE A 36 0.37 -30.72 7.35
C PHE A 36 -0.36 -29.60 8.09
N ALA A 37 -0.64 -28.49 7.41
CA ALA A 37 -1.41 -27.41 7.98
C ALA A 37 -2.26 -26.70 6.93
N ILE A 38 -3.44 -26.27 7.37
CA ILE A 38 -4.22 -25.22 6.71
C ILE A 38 -3.44 -23.92 6.86
N MET A 39 -3.02 -23.35 5.75
CA MET A 39 -2.01 -22.29 5.70
C MET A 39 -2.61 -20.89 5.87
N LYS A 40 -1.81 -19.96 6.40
CA LYS A 40 -2.04 -18.51 6.30
C LYS A 40 -1.61 -17.99 4.92
N LYS A 41 -2.11 -16.83 4.50
CA LYS A 41 -1.75 -16.19 3.22
C LYS A 41 -0.23 -16.14 2.99
N GLU A 42 0.52 -15.74 4.01
CA GLU A 42 1.97 -15.59 3.95
C GLU A 42 2.69 -16.94 3.78
N GLN A 43 2.20 -17.99 4.44
CA GLN A 43 2.72 -19.35 4.32
C GLN A 43 2.48 -19.92 2.92
N CYS A 44 1.32 -19.66 2.31
CA CYS A 44 1.05 -20.04 0.92
C CYS A 44 2.02 -19.35 -0.07
N ILE A 45 2.38 -18.09 0.18
CA ILE A 45 3.34 -17.35 -0.66
C ILE A 45 4.76 -17.91 -0.49
N ALA A 46 5.15 -18.22 0.76
CA ALA A 46 6.44 -18.86 1.04
C ALA A 46 6.55 -20.23 0.34
N LEU A 47 5.48 -21.05 0.41
CA LEU A 47 5.41 -22.32 -0.30
C LEU A 47 5.46 -22.11 -1.83
N GLY A 48 4.74 -21.11 -2.36
CA GLY A 48 4.82 -20.74 -3.77
C GLY A 48 6.25 -20.41 -4.22
N LYS A 49 7.04 -19.70 -3.40
CA LYS A 49 8.47 -19.43 -3.67
C LYS A 49 9.30 -20.71 -3.70
N GLN A 50 9.01 -21.67 -2.81
CA GLN A 50 9.66 -22.97 -2.79
C GLN A 50 9.28 -23.83 -4.01
N LEU A 51 8.00 -23.84 -4.40
CA LEU A 51 7.51 -24.53 -5.60
C LEU A 51 8.17 -23.99 -6.88
N ARG A 52 8.42 -22.68 -6.95
CA ARG A 52 9.18 -22.07 -8.06
C ARG A 52 10.62 -22.58 -8.13
N LYS A 53 11.30 -22.81 -7.00
CA LYS A 53 12.63 -23.46 -6.99
C LYS A 53 12.58 -24.87 -7.60
N MET A 54 11.45 -25.56 -7.45
CA MET A 54 11.19 -26.89 -8.02
C MET A 54 10.65 -26.84 -9.46
N LYS A 55 10.71 -25.67 -10.13
CA LYS A 55 10.19 -25.43 -11.49
C LYS A 55 8.68 -25.64 -11.64
N ILE A 56 7.92 -25.47 -10.56
CA ILE A 56 6.46 -25.53 -10.56
C ILE A 56 5.91 -24.10 -10.51
N GLU A 57 5.37 -23.62 -11.63
CA GLU A 57 4.89 -22.23 -11.79
C GLU A 57 3.36 -22.11 -11.79
N ASN A 58 2.62 -23.21 -11.69
CA ASN A 58 1.17 -23.25 -11.86
C ASN A 58 0.39 -23.28 -10.54
N TYR A 59 0.92 -22.66 -9.48
CA TYR A 59 0.24 -22.63 -8.19
C TYR A 59 -0.84 -21.54 -8.14
N LYS A 60 -1.97 -21.87 -7.52
CA LYS A 60 -3.14 -21.00 -7.32
C LYS A 60 -3.46 -20.91 -5.84
N ILE A 61 -3.72 -19.71 -5.33
CA ILE A 61 -4.07 -19.46 -3.92
C ILE A 61 -5.51 -18.99 -3.85
N TYR A 62 -6.26 -19.61 -2.95
CA TYR A 62 -7.65 -19.30 -2.66
C TYR A 62 -7.79 -18.86 -1.20
N ARG A 63 -8.74 -17.97 -0.95
CA ARG A 63 -9.24 -17.61 0.38
C ARG A 63 -10.62 -18.22 0.54
N LEU A 64 -10.80 -18.96 1.63
CA LEU A 64 -12.05 -19.58 2.05
C LEU A 64 -12.63 -18.73 3.18
N LYS A 65 -13.81 -18.14 2.95
CA LYS A 65 -14.60 -17.45 3.98
C LYS A 65 -15.26 -18.45 4.92
N LYS A 66 -15.71 -17.96 6.09
CA LYS A 66 -16.52 -18.76 7.04
C LYS A 66 -17.80 -19.31 6.38
N ASP A 67 -18.37 -18.53 5.46
CA ASP A 67 -19.61 -18.87 4.74
C ASP A 67 -19.42 -19.92 3.64
N GLY A 68 -18.20 -20.46 3.48
CA GLY A 68 -17.85 -21.44 2.45
C GLY A 68 -17.51 -20.86 1.08
N THR A 69 -17.71 -19.55 0.86
CA THR A 69 -17.33 -18.90 -0.40
C THR A 69 -15.82 -18.94 -0.62
N VAL A 70 -15.42 -19.40 -1.80
CA VAL A 70 -14.03 -19.46 -2.25
C VAL A 70 -13.73 -18.23 -3.11
N ILE A 71 -12.79 -17.40 -2.65
CA ILE A 71 -12.29 -16.23 -3.38
C ILE A 71 -10.93 -16.59 -3.95
N PHE A 72 -10.82 -16.54 -5.27
CA PHE A 72 -9.53 -16.68 -5.95
C PHE A 72 -8.68 -15.43 -5.69
N MET A 73 -7.47 -15.61 -5.15
CA MET A 73 -6.60 -14.48 -4.79
C MET A 73 -5.35 -14.38 -5.65
N HIS A 74 -4.72 -15.51 -6.02
CA HIS A 74 -3.44 -15.49 -6.71
C HIS A 74 -3.30 -16.63 -7.73
N PRO A 75 -2.78 -16.37 -8.95
CA PRO A 75 -2.56 -15.05 -9.54
C PRO A 75 -3.90 -14.43 -9.98
N ALA A 76 -4.30 -13.29 -9.42
CA ALA A 76 -5.62 -12.69 -9.67
C ALA A 76 -5.93 -12.48 -11.17
N ASP A 77 -4.92 -12.05 -11.93
CA ASP A 77 -5.05 -11.77 -13.36
C ASP A 77 -4.61 -12.95 -14.25
N GLY A 78 -4.39 -14.13 -13.67
CA GLY A 78 -3.75 -15.28 -14.34
C GLY A 78 -2.25 -15.10 -14.65
N VAL A 79 -1.76 -13.85 -14.65
CA VAL A 79 -0.35 -13.48 -14.80
C VAL A 79 0.24 -13.18 -13.42
N PHE A 80 1.45 -13.68 -13.17
CA PHE A 80 2.14 -13.39 -11.91
C PHE A 80 2.36 -11.88 -11.70
N PRO A 81 2.29 -11.38 -10.45
CA PRO A 81 2.46 -9.96 -10.15
C PRO A 81 3.78 -9.36 -10.66
N GLU A 82 4.84 -10.17 -10.73
CA GLU A 82 6.17 -9.76 -11.22
C GLU A 82 6.16 -9.41 -12.71
N LYS A 83 5.31 -10.06 -13.51
CA LYS A 83 5.20 -9.78 -14.95
C LYS A 83 4.19 -8.66 -15.17
N VAL A 84 4.65 -7.61 -15.85
CA VAL A 84 3.81 -6.44 -16.18
C VAL A 84 2.67 -6.87 -17.10
N ASN A 85 1.47 -6.34 -16.83
CA ASN A 85 0.27 -6.54 -17.65
C ASN A 85 -0.36 -5.18 -17.96
N LYS A 86 -0.78 -4.95 -19.22
CA LYS A 86 -1.28 -3.66 -19.70
C LYS A 86 -2.59 -3.21 -19.03
N GLY A 87 -3.37 -4.15 -18.47
CA GLY A 87 -4.63 -3.85 -17.78
C GLY A 87 -4.48 -3.45 -16.31
N ARG A 88 -3.27 -3.38 -15.75
CA ARG A 88 -3.07 -3.02 -14.34
C ARG A 88 -3.03 -1.51 -14.16
N VAL A 89 -3.88 -1.00 -13.28
CA VAL A 89 -3.89 0.40 -12.87
C VAL A 89 -2.92 0.57 -11.69
N GLN A 90 -2.15 1.67 -11.71
CA GLN A 90 -1.35 2.06 -10.56
C GLN A 90 -2.28 2.45 -9.40
N VAL A 91 -2.28 1.66 -8.33
CA VAL A 91 -3.01 1.98 -7.10
C VAL A 91 -2.02 2.52 -6.08
N ASN A 92 -2.40 3.58 -5.35
CA ASN A 92 -1.58 4.24 -4.32
C ASN A 92 -0.23 4.79 -4.83
N GLY A 93 -0.12 5.11 -6.12
CA GLY A 93 1.01 5.82 -6.68
C GLY A 93 1.03 7.28 -6.23
N ARG A 94 2.17 7.74 -5.71
CA ARG A 94 2.39 9.16 -5.40
C ARG A 94 3.18 9.81 -6.55
N PRO A 95 2.70 10.90 -7.17
CA PRO A 95 3.35 11.53 -8.32
C PRO A 95 4.52 12.45 -7.91
N PHE A 96 5.26 12.11 -6.85
CA PHE A 96 6.38 12.89 -6.34
C PHE A 96 7.43 12.00 -5.68
N THR A 97 8.66 12.50 -5.54
CA THR A 97 9.78 11.75 -4.95
C THR A 97 9.60 11.59 -3.44
N ILE A 98 10.23 10.58 -2.83
CA ILE A 98 10.16 10.34 -1.37
C ILE A 98 10.59 11.57 -0.56
N ARG A 99 11.54 12.36 -1.09
CA ARG A 99 12.00 13.62 -0.48
C ARG A 99 10.93 14.72 -0.48
N GLY A 100 9.97 14.65 -1.40
CA GLY A 100 8.87 15.61 -1.51
C GLY A 100 7.69 15.33 -0.58
N ASN A 101 7.84 14.42 0.40
CA ASN A 101 6.79 14.16 1.38
C ASN A 101 6.69 15.36 2.37
N PRO A 102 5.47 15.82 2.71
CA PRO A 102 5.29 16.98 3.57
C PRO A 102 5.77 16.68 4.98
N GLN A 103 6.24 17.72 5.68
CA GLN A 103 6.71 17.59 7.04
C GLN A 103 5.54 17.35 8.00
N GLN A 104 5.80 16.66 9.12
CA GLN A 104 4.74 16.38 10.10
C GLN A 104 4.14 17.66 10.71
N SER A 105 4.92 18.75 10.78
CA SER A 105 4.47 20.07 11.23
C SER A 105 3.44 20.69 10.30
N GLU A 106 3.58 20.50 8.99
CA GLU A 106 2.69 21.04 7.95
C GLU A 106 1.33 20.33 7.93
N LEU A 107 1.29 19.10 8.44
CA LEU A 107 0.08 18.27 8.55
C LEU A 107 -0.64 18.43 9.90
N LYS A 108 -0.18 19.34 10.78
CA LYS A 108 -0.85 19.60 12.06
C LYS A 108 -2.28 20.12 11.83
N PHE A 109 -3.20 19.69 12.70
CA PHE A 109 -4.63 20.03 12.63
C PHE A 109 -5.33 19.58 11.34
N THR A 110 -4.74 18.61 10.62
CA THR A 110 -5.38 17.90 9.51
C THR A 110 -5.73 16.48 9.92
N LYS A 111 -6.56 15.81 9.13
CA LYS A 111 -6.90 14.37 9.28
C LYS A 111 -5.65 13.46 9.32
N TYR A 112 -4.52 13.91 8.78
CA TYR A 112 -3.29 13.13 8.64
C TYR A 112 -2.19 13.52 9.63
N GLN A 113 -2.55 14.23 10.71
CA GLN A 113 -1.63 14.55 11.79
C GLN A 113 -0.98 13.28 12.37
N GLY A 114 0.36 13.21 12.33
CA GLY A 114 1.12 12.03 12.74
C GLY A 114 1.13 10.87 11.73
N LYS A 115 0.38 10.97 10.63
CA LYS A 115 0.21 9.94 9.60
C LYS A 115 0.44 10.47 8.18
N GLY A 116 1.55 11.17 7.96
CA GLY A 116 1.88 11.74 6.64
C GLY A 116 2.01 10.70 5.51
N TYR A 117 2.25 9.43 5.85
CA TYR A 117 2.29 8.32 4.89
C TYR A 117 0.90 7.81 4.48
N GLU A 118 -0.18 8.23 5.17
CA GLU A 118 -1.57 7.93 4.80
C GLU A 118 -2.21 9.11 4.05
N ALA A 119 -1.54 10.26 3.97
CA ALA A 119 -2.04 11.43 3.25
C ALA A 119 -2.23 11.10 1.76
N ASP A 120 -3.44 11.33 1.27
CA ASP A 120 -3.76 11.18 -0.15
C ASP A 120 -2.89 12.13 -0.98
N PRO A 121 -2.53 11.78 -2.24
CA PRO A 121 -1.73 12.63 -3.10
C PRO A 121 -2.28 14.04 -3.22
N LEU A 122 -3.62 14.18 -3.27
CA LEU A 122 -4.30 15.47 -3.33
C LEU A 122 -4.06 16.31 -2.06
N THR A 123 -4.15 15.70 -0.87
CA THR A 123 -3.92 16.38 0.39
C THR A 123 -2.46 16.83 0.51
N THR A 124 -1.52 16.00 0.10
CA THR A 124 -0.10 16.37 0.05
C THR A 124 0.14 17.54 -0.90
N MET A 125 -0.48 17.52 -2.08
CA MET A 125 -0.35 18.61 -3.06
C MET A 125 -0.96 19.91 -2.53
N PHE A 126 -2.11 19.84 -1.84
CA PHE A 126 -2.74 21.02 -1.24
C PHE A 126 -1.89 21.64 -0.12
N VAL A 127 -1.34 20.82 0.77
CA VAL A 127 -0.43 21.29 1.83
C VAL A 127 0.82 21.93 1.23
N LYS A 128 1.38 21.32 0.19
CA LYS A 128 2.54 21.85 -0.52
C LYS A 128 2.24 23.16 -1.24
N ALA A 129 1.10 23.25 -1.93
CA ALA A 129 0.65 24.48 -2.59
C ALA A 129 0.45 25.60 -1.58
N ARG A 130 -0.13 25.29 -0.40
CA ARG A 130 -0.26 26.25 0.70
C ARG A 130 1.11 26.76 1.17
N VAL A 131 2.07 25.88 1.41
CA VAL A 131 3.43 26.26 1.83
C VAL A 131 4.14 27.11 0.76
N MET A 132 3.99 26.75 -0.52
CA MET A 132 4.56 27.51 -1.63
C MET A 132 3.92 28.90 -1.76
N ALA A 133 2.59 29.01 -1.59
CA ALA A 133 1.89 30.29 -1.64
C ALA A 133 2.36 31.26 -0.54
N PHE A 134 2.70 30.76 0.65
CA PHE A 134 3.27 31.61 1.72
C PHE A 134 4.69 32.12 1.41
N ALA A 135 5.43 31.43 0.55
CA ALA A 135 6.78 31.81 0.14
C ALA A 135 6.80 32.66 -1.15
N ASP A 136 5.66 32.82 -1.83
CA ASP A 136 5.56 33.55 -3.10
C ASP A 136 5.47 35.08 -2.85
N VAL A 137 6.63 35.67 -2.56
CA VAL A 137 6.81 37.13 -2.43
C VAL A 137 6.47 37.93 -3.70
N PRO A 138 6.73 37.47 -4.95
CA PRO A 138 6.51 38.30 -6.15
C PRO A 138 5.03 38.50 -6.54
N ASN A 139 4.10 37.65 -6.06
CA ASN A 139 2.65 37.81 -6.29
C ASN A 139 1.91 38.38 -5.08
N LEU A 140 2.63 38.89 -4.08
CA LEU A 140 2.02 39.61 -2.98
C LEU A 140 1.46 40.92 -3.55
N PHE A 141 0.14 41.03 -3.67
CA PHE A 141 -0.51 42.30 -4.03
C PHE A 141 0.08 43.39 -3.13
N ALA A 142 0.87 44.29 -3.72
CA ALA A 142 1.38 45.43 -2.99
C ALA A 142 0.16 46.20 -2.49
N LEU A 143 0.02 46.31 -1.17
CA LEU A 143 -0.99 47.18 -0.60
C LEU A 143 -0.77 48.57 -1.19
N PRO A 144 -1.81 49.26 -1.67
CA PRO A 144 -1.67 50.63 -2.13
C PRO A 144 -1.05 51.44 -1.00
N GLN A 145 0.14 51.99 -1.23
CA GLN A 145 0.78 52.82 -0.23
C GLN A 145 0.01 54.14 -0.12
N PRO A 146 -0.26 54.64 1.09
CA PRO A 146 -0.88 55.94 1.26
C PRO A 146 0.01 57.02 0.63
N ASN A 147 -0.60 57.94 -0.13
CA ASN A 147 0.12 58.99 -0.80
C ASN A 147 0.60 60.00 0.26
N MET A 148 1.91 60.04 0.52
CA MET A 148 2.48 60.84 1.61
C MET A 148 2.38 62.36 1.36
N ASP A 149 2.01 62.78 0.15
CA ASP A 149 1.80 64.18 -0.22
C ASP A 149 0.52 64.80 0.41
N GLU A 150 -0.41 63.98 0.92
CA GLU A 150 -1.62 64.46 1.62
C GLU A 150 -1.42 64.64 3.14
N LEU A 151 -0.22 64.35 3.67
CA LEU A 151 0.09 64.41 5.10
C LEU A 151 0.83 65.69 5.52
N VAL A 152 0.80 66.74 4.71
CA VAL A 152 1.27 68.07 5.16
C VAL A 152 0.24 68.60 6.17
N PRO A 153 0.58 68.77 7.46
CA PRO A 153 -0.31 69.49 8.35
C PRO A 153 -0.39 70.93 7.84
N ALA A 154 -1.61 71.41 7.61
CA ALA A 154 -1.85 72.82 7.32
C ALA A 154 -1.34 73.63 8.53
N GLU A 155 -0.18 74.28 8.38
CA GLU A 155 0.31 75.25 9.36
C GLU A 155 -0.61 76.48 9.32
N GLU A 156 -1.09 76.87 10.51
CA GLU A 156 -1.92 78.06 10.80
C GLU A 156 -1.19 79.39 10.55
#